data_AF-A0A822BRJ8-F1
#
_entry.id   AF-A0A822BRJ8-F1
#
_cell.length_a   1.000
_cell.length_b   1.000
_cell.length_c   1.000
_cell.angle_alpha   90.00
_cell.angle_beta   90.00
_cell.angle_gamma   90.00
#
_symmetry.space_group_name_H-M   'P 1'
#
loop_
_entity.id
_entity.type
_entity.pdbx_description
1 polymer ?
#
loop_
_entity_poly.entity_id
_entity_poly.type
_entity_poly.pdbx_seq_one_letter_code
_entity_poly.pdbx_strand_id
1 'polypeptide(L)'
;DPPKEANDIAQFKKDLKHRIREEQTPLTQLYRSELIKRYISNPENVATLLLFHQLKNILYRTKNEHYPPLPRSINEVYVEGKWRMSLDNEDFIIIDHHNPRYLAFGTLHSLK
;
A
#
# COMPACT_ATOMS: atom_id res chain seq x y z
N ASP A 1 23.46 25.45 -11.22
CA ASP A 1 22.30 24.58 -11.48
C ASP A 1 22.61 23.12 -11.16
N PRO A 2 21.67 22.37 -10.54
CA PRO A 2 21.85 20.94 -10.35
C PRO A 2 21.89 20.22 -11.72
N PRO A 3 22.62 19.10 -11.82
CA PRO A 3 22.64 18.28 -13.04
C PRO A 3 21.22 17.82 -13.42
N LYS A 4 20.91 17.75 -14.72
CA LYS A 4 19.61 17.32 -15.26
C LYS A 4 19.12 16.00 -14.65
N GLU A 5 20.01 15.02 -14.48
CA GLU A 5 19.71 13.74 -13.82
C GLU A 5 19.24 13.89 -12.37
N ALA A 6 19.89 14.77 -11.59
CA ALA A 6 19.51 15.00 -10.21
C ALA A 6 18.10 15.58 -10.11
N ASN A 7 17.72 16.42 -11.08
CA ASN A 7 16.37 16.97 -11.19
C ASN A 7 15.34 15.89 -11.54
N ASP A 8 15.65 15.00 -12.49
CA ASP A 8 14.76 13.91 -12.91
C ASP A 8 14.49 12.90 -11.79
N ILE A 9 15.53 12.55 -11.02
CA ILE A 9 15.42 11.70 -9.82
C ILE A 9 14.60 12.39 -8.74
N ALA A 10 14.83 13.69 -8.49
CA ALA A 10 14.06 14.45 -7.50
C ALA A 10 12.58 14.49 -7.86
N GLN A 11 12.27 14.75 -9.14
CA GLN A 11 10.91 14.73 -9.64
C GLN A 11 10.31 13.32 -9.53
N PHE A 12 11.07 12.25 -9.79
CA PHE A 12 10.59 10.86 -9.64
C PHE A 12 10.09 10.58 -8.23
N LYS A 13 10.92 10.95 -7.25
CA LYS A 13 10.57 10.78 -5.84
C LYS A 13 9.34 11.61 -5.48
N LYS A 14 9.23 12.83 -6.02
CA LYS A 14 8.10 13.72 -5.76
C LYS A 14 6.79 13.13 -6.27
N ASP A 15 6.78 12.65 -7.51
CA ASP A 15 5.58 12.06 -8.14
C ASP A 15 5.13 10.78 -7.40
N LEU A 16 6.08 9.89 -7.07
CA LEU A 16 5.77 8.69 -6.29
C LEU A 16 5.19 9.02 -4.91
N LYS A 17 5.77 10.00 -4.21
CA LYS A 17 5.25 10.43 -2.90
C LYS A 17 3.86 11.04 -3.00
N HIS A 18 3.59 11.82 -4.04
CA HIS A 18 2.27 12.39 -4.28
C HIS A 18 1.22 11.28 -4.44
N ARG A 19 1.48 10.33 -5.33
CA ARG A 19 0.56 9.22 -5.61
C ARG A 19 0.33 8.32 -4.40
N ILE A 20 1.34 8.10 -3.56
CA ILE A 20 1.17 7.35 -2.30
C ILE A 20 0.11 7.99 -1.38
N ARG A 21 0.00 9.33 -1.37
CA ARG A 21 -0.94 10.05 -0.51
C ARG A 21 -2.38 9.95 -1.03
N GLU A 22 -2.55 9.83 -2.33
CA GLU A 22 -3.87 9.89 -2.98
C GLU A 22 -4.42 8.50 -3.32
N GLU A 23 -3.55 7.52 -3.57
CA GLU A 23 -3.93 6.21 -4.09
C GLU A 23 -3.73 5.10 -3.06
N GLN A 24 -4.75 4.28 -2.83
CA GLN A 24 -4.68 3.05 -2.02
C GLN A 24 -4.06 1.86 -2.75
N THR A 25 -3.10 2.13 -3.64
CA THR A 25 -2.48 1.11 -4.49
C THR A 25 -1.21 0.53 -3.83
N PRO A 26 -0.85 -0.74 -4.10
CA PRO A 26 0.43 -1.30 -3.68
C PRO A 26 1.63 -0.48 -4.20
N LEU A 27 2.64 -0.25 -3.34
CA LEU A 27 3.81 0.59 -3.67
C LEU A 27 4.59 0.10 -4.89
N THR A 28 4.66 -1.23 -5.08
CA THR A 28 5.33 -1.85 -6.24
C THR A 28 4.61 -1.53 -7.55
N GLN A 29 3.28 -1.46 -7.52
CA GLN A 29 2.46 -1.10 -8.67
C GLN A 29 2.53 0.40 -8.97
N LEU A 30 2.54 1.26 -7.94
CA LEU A 30 2.80 2.70 -8.10
C LEU A 30 4.16 2.95 -8.74
N TYR A 31 5.21 2.30 -8.24
CA TYR A 31 6.56 2.40 -8.81
C TYR A 31 6.59 1.97 -10.28
N ARG A 32 6.04 0.80 -10.60
CA ARG A 32 6.03 0.28 -11.98
C ARG A 32 5.27 1.20 -12.94
N SER A 33 4.09 1.68 -12.53
CA SER A 33 3.29 2.58 -13.38
C SER A 33 4.00 3.90 -13.64
N GLU A 34 4.63 4.52 -12.63
CA GLU A 34 5.38 5.75 -12.83
C GLU A 34 6.65 5.52 -13.67
N LEU A 35 7.32 4.38 -13.50
CA LEU A 35 8.47 4.00 -14.32
C LEU A 35 8.07 3.84 -15.81
N ILE A 36 6.97 3.16 -16.09
CA ILE A 36 6.44 2.98 -17.45
C ILE A 36 6.09 4.33 -18.09
N LYS A 37 5.41 5.20 -17.34
CA LYS A 37 5.06 6.55 -17.82
C LYS A 37 6.31 7.32 -18.26
N ARG A 38 7.41 7.24 -17.49
CA ARG A 38 8.66 7.89 -17.85
C ARG A 38 9.40 7.22 -18.99
N TYR A 39 9.33 5.90 -19.07
CA TYR A 39 9.85 5.17 -20.21
C TYR A 39 9.17 5.61 -21.51
N ILE A 40 7.85 5.81 -21.50
CA ILE A 40 7.11 6.32 -22.67
C ILE A 40 7.54 7.76 -23.01
N SER A 41 7.74 8.62 -22.01
CA SER A 41 8.10 10.02 -22.26
C SER A 41 9.56 10.24 -22.66
N ASN A 42 10.49 9.50 -22.04
CA ASN A 42 11.92 9.59 -22.30
C ASN A 42 12.64 8.28 -21.88
N PRO A 43 12.74 7.30 -22.80
CA PRO A 43 13.33 6.00 -22.52
C PRO A 43 14.77 6.06 -22.00
N GLU A 44 15.59 6.98 -22.52
CA GLU A 44 17.02 7.05 -22.21
C GLU A 44 17.28 7.46 -20.75
N ASN A 45 16.39 8.27 -20.17
CA ASN A 45 16.53 8.71 -18.79
C ASN A 45 16.06 7.67 -17.76
N VAL A 46 15.42 6.56 -18.18
CA VAL A 46 14.91 5.57 -17.21
C VAL A 46 16.03 4.80 -16.53
N ALA A 47 17.13 4.55 -17.24
CA ALA A 47 18.28 3.84 -16.71
C ALA A 47 18.97 4.57 -15.54
N THR A 48 18.77 5.89 -15.43
CA THR A 48 19.38 6.74 -14.40
C THR A 48 18.46 6.93 -13.20
N LEU A 49 17.21 6.47 -13.28
CA LEU A 49 16.27 6.50 -12.16
C LEU A 49 16.61 5.46 -11.09
N LEU A 50 16.20 5.77 -9.87
CA LEU A 50 16.42 4.89 -8.73
C LEU A 50 15.54 3.65 -8.81
N LEU A 51 16.15 2.50 -8.52
CA LEU A 51 15.48 1.21 -8.41
C LEU A 51 14.55 1.18 -7.19
N PHE A 52 13.50 0.36 -7.27
CA PHE A 52 12.51 0.26 -6.20
C PHE A 52 13.12 -0.02 -4.82
N HIS A 53 14.13 -0.90 -4.75
CA HIS A 53 14.77 -1.23 -3.48
C HIS A 53 15.48 -0.02 -2.82
N GLN A 54 16.00 0.91 -3.63
CA GLN A 54 16.65 2.14 -3.16
C GLN A 54 15.63 3.14 -2.62
N LEU A 55 14.39 3.10 -3.13
CA LEU A 55 13.30 3.98 -2.72
C LEU A 55 12.40 3.36 -1.64
N LYS A 56 12.46 2.03 -1.45
CA LYS A 56 11.54 1.25 -0.62
C LYS A 56 11.28 1.92 0.73
N ASN A 57 12.32 2.19 1.50
CA ASN A 57 12.18 2.76 2.84
C ASN A 57 11.50 4.14 2.83
N ILE A 58 11.81 4.98 1.83
CA ILE A 58 11.20 6.31 1.69
C ILE A 58 9.72 6.19 1.34
N LEU A 59 9.36 5.29 0.42
CA LEU A 59 7.98 5.09 0.00
C LEU A 59 7.14 4.50 1.13
N TYR A 60 7.64 3.48 1.85
CA TYR A 60 6.96 2.91 3.00
C TYR A 60 6.80 3.91 4.15
N ARG A 61 7.84 4.71 4.44
CA ARG A 61 7.73 5.78 5.42
C ARG A 61 6.66 6.80 5.04
N THR A 62 6.68 7.26 3.78
CA THR A 62 5.67 8.21 3.28
C THR A 62 4.26 7.62 3.39
N LYS A 63 4.10 6.33 3.07
CA LYS A 63 2.82 5.63 3.23
C LYS A 63 2.40 5.59 4.70
N ASN A 64 3.28 5.18 5.61
CA ASN A 64 2.97 5.11 7.04
C ASN A 64 2.65 6.48 7.67
N GLU A 65 3.16 7.58 7.11
CA GLU A 65 2.82 8.94 7.58
C GLU A 65 1.40 9.38 7.19
N HIS A 66 0.79 8.77 6.16
CA HIS A 66 -0.51 9.18 5.62
C HIS A 66 -1.61 8.12 5.75
N TYR A 67 -1.24 6.89 6.07
CA TYR A 67 -2.17 5.81 6.36
C TYR A 67 -2.26 5.62 7.86
N PRO A 68 -3.46 5.33 8.40
CA PRO A 68 -3.59 4.99 9.80
C PRO A 68 -2.67 3.82 10.14
N PRO A 69 -2.03 3.83 11.32
CA PRO A 69 -1.24 2.69 11.77
C PRO A 69 -2.11 1.44 11.76
N LEU A 70 -1.47 0.28 11.56
CA LEU A 70 -2.18 -0.99 11.73
C LEU A 70 -2.81 -1.04 13.13
N PRO A 71 -4.03 -1.57 13.26
CA PRO A 71 -4.68 -1.77 14.55
C PRO A 71 -3.74 -2.47 15.53
N ARG A 72 -3.51 -1.88 16.70
CA ARG A 72 -2.66 -2.46 17.75
C ARG A 72 -3.43 -3.44 18.64
N SER A 73 -4.75 -3.43 18.52
CA SER A 73 -5.65 -4.30 19.27
C SER A 73 -6.86 -4.67 18.41
N ILE A 74 -7.55 -5.76 18.77
CA ILE A 74 -8.79 -6.19 18.11
C ILE A 74 -9.89 -5.10 18.19
N ASN A 75 -9.89 -4.31 19.26
CA ASN A 75 -10.85 -3.22 19.48
C ASN A 75 -10.68 -2.07 18.48
N GLU A 76 -9.50 -1.95 17.85
CA GLU A 76 -9.21 -0.97 16.79
C GLU A 76 -9.58 -1.51 15.40
N VAL A 77 -9.85 -2.81 15.27
CA VAL A 77 -10.28 -3.43 14.00
C VAL A 77 -11.80 -3.30 13.89
N TYR A 78 -12.27 -2.33 13.13
CA TYR A 78 -13.67 -2.27 12.74
C TYR A 78 -13.90 -3.10 11.48
N VAL A 79 -14.48 -4.30 11.64
CA VAL A 79 -15.02 -5.06 10.49
C VAL A 79 -16.52 -4.84 10.43
N GLU A 80 -16.95 -4.12 9.39
CA GLU A 80 -18.36 -3.85 9.16
C GLU A 80 -19.11 -5.13 8.79
N GLY A 81 -20.20 -5.39 9.50
CA GLY A 81 -21.20 -6.39 9.14
C GLY A 81 -21.77 -7.14 10.34
N LYS A 82 -22.53 -8.19 10.06
CA LYS A 82 -23.27 -8.94 11.08
C LYS A 82 -22.41 -10.03 11.69
N TRP A 83 -21.77 -9.70 12.80
CA TRP A 83 -21.09 -10.66 13.66
C TRP A 83 -22.07 -11.69 14.21
N ARG A 84 -21.61 -12.94 14.28
CA ARG A 84 -22.33 -14.09 14.82
C ARG A 84 -21.37 -14.86 15.72
N MET A 85 -21.94 -15.57 16.68
CA MET A 85 -21.19 -16.41 17.60
C MET A 85 -21.28 -17.86 17.14
N SER A 86 -20.15 -18.58 17.12
CA SER A 86 -20.09 -20.01 16.87
C SER A 86 -20.63 -20.81 18.06
N LEU A 87 -20.77 -22.13 17.92
CA LEU A 87 -21.11 -23.02 19.04
C LEU A 87 -20.01 -23.06 20.11
N ASP A 88 -18.77 -22.72 19.73
CA ASP A 88 -17.59 -22.69 20.60
C ASP A 88 -17.33 -21.31 21.22
N ASN A 89 -18.33 -20.41 21.19
CA ASN A 89 -18.25 -19.02 21.68
C ASN A 89 -17.17 -18.17 20.98
N GLU A 90 -16.92 -18.40 19.69
CA GLU A 90 -16.03 -17.56 18.89
C GLU A 90 -16.82 -16.61 17.98
N ASP A 91 -16.42 -15.34 17.95
CA ASP A 91 -17.01 -14.34 17.07
C ASP A 91 -16.49 -14.50 15.63
N PHE A 92 -17.44 -14.58 14.70
CA PHE A 92 -17.16 -14.65 13.26
C PHE A 92 -18.09 -13.73 12.45
N ILE A 93 -17.62 -13.36 11.28
CA ILE A 93 -18.39 -12.62 10.28
C ILE A 93 -18.42 -13.38 8.96
N ILE A 94 -19.57 -13.38 8.32
CA ILE A 94 -19.73 -13.90 6.96
C ILE A 94 -19.53 -12.72 6.00
N ILE A 95 -18.49 -12.80 5.19
CA ILE A 95 -18.18 -11.81 4.15
C ILE A 95 -18.75 -12.34 2.84
N ASP A 96 -19.89 -11.78 2.43
CA ASP A 96 -20.61 -12.17 1.22
C ASP A 96 -20.35 -11.17 0.09
N HIS A 97 -19.14 -11.23 -0.48
CA HIS A 97 -18.79 -10.48 -1.69
C HIS A 97 -18.88 -11.42 -2.89
N HIS A 98 -20.07 -11.52 -3.48
CA HIS A 98 -20.35 -12.18 -4.77
C HIS A 98 -19.50 -13.44 -5.03
N ASN A 99 -19.85 -14.54 -4.36
CA ASN A 99 -19.37 -15.91 -4.58
C ASN A 99 -17.91 -16.04 -5.10
N PRO A 100 -16.93 -16.37 -4.24
CA PRO A 100 -17.11 -17.20 -3.05
C PRO A 100 -17.47 -16.42 -1.78
N ARG A 101 -18.25 -17.07 -0.92
CA ARG A 101 -18.57 -16.59 0.42
C ARG A 101 -17.41 -16.92 1.35
N TYR A 102 -16.92 -15.94 2.09
CA TYR A 102 -15.83 -16.12 3.05
C TYR A 102 -16.37 -16.10 4.48
N LEU A 103 -15.73 -16.88 5.34
CA LEU A 103 -15.98 -16.85 6.78
C LEU A 103 -14.70 -16.36 7.45
N ALA A 104 -14.79 -15.25 8.18
CA ALA A 104 -13.67 -14.65 8.87
C ALA A 104 -13.88 -14.75 10.38
N PHE A 105 -12.87 -15.26 11.07
CA PHE A 105 -12.84 -15.36 12.52
C PHE A 105 -11.98 -14.25 13.10
N GLY A 106 -12.48 -13.56 14.12
CA GLY A 106 -11.72 -12.58 14.88
C GLY A 106 -10.82 -13.26 15.91
N THR A 107 -9.74 -13.94 15.49
CA THR A 107 -8.86 -14.64 16.43
C THR A 107 -7.66 -13.79 16.84
N LEU A 108 -7.39 -13.72 18.15
CA LEU A 108 -6.21 -13.05 18.71
C LEU A 108 -4.88 -13.68 18.25
N HIS A 109 -4.91 -14.91 17.77
CA HIS A 109 -3.72 -15.61 17.26
C HIS A 109 -3.14 -14.96 16.01
N SER A 110 -3.96 -14.25 15.23
CA SER A 110 -3.55 -13.61 13.97
C SER A 110 -2.79 -12.28 14.18
N LEU A 111 -2.71 -11.78 15.42
CA LEU A 111 -2.07 -10.51 15.78
C LEU A 111 -0.68 -10.68 16.43
N LYS A 112 -0.15 -11.91 16.50
CA LYS A 112 1.21 -12.20 16.99
C LYS A 112 2.21 -12.15 15.84
#